data_AF-A0A517PT32-F1
#
_entry.id   AF-A0A517PT32-F1
#
_cell.length_a   1.000
_cell.length_b   1.000
_cell.length_c   1.000
_cell.angle_alpha   90.00
_cell.angle_beta   90.00
_cell.angle_gamma   90.00
#
_symmetry.space_group_name_H-M   'P 1'
#
loop_
_entity.id
_entity.type
_entity.pdbx_description
1 polymer ?
#
loop_
_entity_poly.entity_id
_entity_poly.type
_entity_poly.pdbx_seq_one_letter_code
_entity_poly.pdbx_strand_id
1 'polypeptide(L)'
;MVDLFSFGENRLAASVTREPNAVEQHRMVEVESLNVTPESAGMRFKAPLRLPKLRQLVLRNCQQSLLEMLTIDSLKQLDYLILYHSPDNLVDVVRIQDFPELKKLTVRQQFLDAVSKEWICRHQNLTHLALPETNACDATIQNLNCKQTLQRLDLFRSEVVFEDQQRRQSVFPELSSLDVSETRVSGASIEIIHLLFPRLGRLLAEQTSLTGVDVRQISLWKGLKILSTGYPAVDFDHHQQTFWP
;
A
#
# COMPACT_ATOMS: atom_id res chain seq x y z
N MET A 1 17.75 14.69 -11.66
CA MET A 1 17.00 15.96 -11.80
C MET A 1 16.20 16.25 -10.53
N VAL A 2 15.83 17.50 -10.26
CA VAL A 2 14.79 17.84 -9.27
C VAL A 2 13.65 18.49 -10.04
N ASP A 3 12.60 17.72 -10.27
CA ASP A 3 11.46 18.17 -11.07
C ASP A 3 10.31 18.59 -10.15
N LEU A 4 9.94 19.86 -10.25
CA LEU A 4 8.76 20.40 -9.58
C LEU A 4 7.59 20.41 -10.57
N PHE A 5 6.49 19.77 -10.21
CA PHE A 5 5.29 19.70 -11.04
C PHE A 5 4.03 19.69 -10.18
N SER A 6 2.90 20.07 -10.76
CA SER A 6 1.59 19.93 -10.11
C SER A 6 1.01 18.54 -10.40
N PHE A 7 0.57 17.82 -9.37
CA PHE A 7 -0.12 16.53 -9.52
C PHE A 7 -1.48 16.55 -8.81
N GLY A 8 -2.55 16.15 -9.52
CA GLY A 8 -3.92 16.14 -8.97
C GLY A 8 -4.44 17.54 -8.62
N GLU A 9 -5.14 17.66 -7.48
CA GLU A 9 -5.74 18.90 -6.92
C GLU A 9 -4.69 19.97 -6.53
N ASN A 10 -3.89 20.47 -7.48
CA ASN A 10 -2.93 21.56 -7.30
C ASN A 10 -1.85 21.34 -6.21
N ARG A 11 -1.52 20.08 -5.87
CA ARG A 11 -0.42 19.79 -4.94
C ARG A 11 0.93 19.96 -5.64
N LEU A 12 1.83 20.74 -5.04
CA LEU A 12 3.20 20.85 -5.53
C LEU A 12 3.96 19.56 -5.22
N ALA A 13 4.37 18.84 -6.25
CA ALA A 13 5.16 17.63 -6.15
C ALA A 13 6.61 17.90 -6.54
N ALA A 14 7.53 17.18 -5.90
CA ALA A 14 8.93 17.13 -6.25
C ALA A 14 9.34 15.68 -6.53
N SER A 15 9.96 15.42 -7.68
CA SER A 15 10.72 14.19 -7.90
C SER A 15 12.20 14.50 -7.82
N VAL A 16 12.89 13.81 -6.90
CA VAL A 16 14.30 14.03 -6.58
C VAL A 16 15.07 12.77 -6.93
N THR A 17 15.97 12.89 -7.91
CA THR A 17 16.86 11.79 -8.31
C THR A 17 18.35 12.12 -8.11
N ARG A 18 18.66 13.38 -7.77
CA ARG A 18 19.97 13.85 -7.27
C ARG A 18 19.77 14.76 -6.06
N GLU A 19 20.83 15.03 -5.31
CA GLU A 19 20.77 16.01 -4.22
C GLU A 19 20.29 17.39 -4.72
N PRO A 20 19.24 17.97 -4.11
CA PRO A 20 18.79 19.32 -4.44
C PRO A 20 19.82 20.36 -3.99
N ASN A 21 20.11 21.36 -4.84
CA ASN A 21 20.96 22.49 -4.47
C ASN A 21 20.21 23.47 -3.54
N ALA A 22 20.92 24.44 -2.96
CA ALA A 22 20.34 25.37 -1.99
C ALA A 22 19.09 26.12 -2.50
N VAL A 23 19.05 26.50 -3.78
CA VAL A 23 17.90 27.21 -4.38
C VAL A 23 16.69 26.26 -4.51
N GLU A 24 16.94 25.03 -4.96
CA GLU A 24 15.90 23.99 -5.06
C GLU A 24 15.32 23.68 -3.68
N GLN A 25 16.17 23.51 -2.65
CA GLN A 25 15.74 23.27 -1.28
C GLN A 25 14.83 24.38 -0.74
N HIS A 26 15.14 25.66 -1.02
CA HIS A 26 14.28 26.78 -0.62
C HIS A 26 12.91 26.75 -1.29
N ARG A 27 12.81 26.25 -2.53
CA ARG A 27 11.52 26.11 -3.24
C ARG A 27 10.72 24.90 -2.78
N MET A 28 11.38 23.90 -2.20
CA MET A 28 10.74 22.68 -1.74
C MET A 28 9.90 22.85 -0.47
N VAL A 29 9.99 23.99 0.24
CA VAL A 29 9.21 24.21 1.47
C VAL A 29 7.68 24.16 1.26
N GLU A 30 7.23 24.37 0.03
CA GLU A 30 5.82 24.31 -0.38
C GLU A 30 5.41 22.92 -0.94
N VAL A 31 6.34 21.96 -1.01
CA VAL A 31 6.09 20.64 -1.57
C VAL A 31 5.19 19.83 -0.64
N GLU A 32 4.13 19.28 -1.21
CA GLU A 32 3.19 18.39 -0.53
C GLU A 32 3.42 16.92 -0.88
N SER A 33 4.10 16.63 -1.98
CA SER A 33 4.41 15.27 -2.41
C SER A 33 5.87 15.15 -2.82
N LEU A 34 6.65 14.32 -2.12
CA LEU A 34 8.04 14.06 -2.45
C LEU A 34 8.19 12.63 -2.96
N ASN A 35 8.78 12.48 -4.14
CA ASN A 35 9.23 11.20 -4.66
C ASN A 35 10.76 11.18 -4.75
N VAL A 36 11.39 10.31 -3.97
CA VAL A 36 12.82 10.06 -4.01
C VAL A 36 13.07 8.74 -4.73
N THR A 37 13.73 8.84 -5.89
CA THR A 37 14.16 7.68 -6.68
C THR A 37 15.62 7.89 -7.06
N PRO A 38 16.59 7.31 -6.33
CA PRO A 38 18.00 7.43 -6.65
C PRO A 38 18.29 6.93 -8.07
N GLU A 39 18.80 7.81 -8.95
CA GLU A 39 19.19 7.44 -10.32
C GLU A 39 20.53 6.67 -10.36
N SER A 40 21.36 6.84 -9.34
CA SER A 40 22.69 6.24 -9.24
C SER A 40 22.95 5.66 -7.85
N ALA A 41 23.66 4.55 -7.78
CA ALA A 41 24.22 4.04 -6.54
C ALA A 41 25.05 5.14 -5.86
N GLY A 42 24.60 5.61 -4.68
CA GLY A 42 25.29 6.63 -3.90
C GLY A 42 24.67 8.04 -3.87
N MET A 43 23.50 8.26 -4.49
CA MET A 43 22.74 9.49 -4.20
C MET A 43 22.38 9.53 -2.71
N ARG A 44 22.80 10.60 -2.04
CA ARG A 44 22.52 10.86 -0.62
C ARG A 44 22.27 12.35 -0.41
N PHE A 45 21.31 12.66 0.44
CA PHE A 45 21.10 14.00 0.99
C PHE A 45 22.20 14.26 2.02
N LYS A 46 22.95 15.36 1.89
CA LYS A 46 23.97 15.74 2.89
C LYS A 46 23.37 16.39 4.13
N ALA A 47 22.14 16.90 4.02
CA ALA A 47 21.39 17.50 5.10
C ALA A 47 19.90 17.18 4.95
N PRO A 48 19.16 17.04 6.06
CA PRO A 48 17.75 16.74 6.02
C PRO A 48 16.94 17.92 5.47
N LEU A 49 16.02 17.63 4.54
CA LEU A 49 15.09 18.63 4.02
C LEU A 49 14.00 18.93 5.03
N ARG A 50 13.60 20.19 5.08
CA ARG A 50 12.45 20.66 5.86
C ARG A 50 11.27 20.93 4.91
N LEU A 51 10.28 20.05 4.94
CA LEU A 51 9.11 20.05 4.08
C LEU A 51 7.84 20.14 4.95
N PRO A 52 7.50 21.34 5.46
CA PRO A 52 6.44 21.50 6.46
C PRO A 52 5.02 21.20 5.94
N LYS A 53 4.84 21.11 4.62
CA LYS A 53 3.56 20.81 3.96
C LYS A 53 3.48 19.38 3.42
N LEU A 54 4.48 18.54 3.70
CA LEU A 54 4.57 17.21 3.12
C LEU A 54 3.41 16.32 3.59
N ARG A 55 2.65 15.80 2.63
CA ARG A 55 1.51 14.89 2.83
C ARG A 55 1.78 13.51 2.24
N GLN A 56 2.53 13.46 1.15
CA GLN A 56 2.87 12.23 0.47
C GLN A 56 4.37 12.06 0.35
N LEU A 57 4.86 10.87 0.70
CA LEU A 57 6.26 10.49 0.59
C LEU A 57 6.38 9.17 -0.14
N VAL A 58 7.17 9.16 -1.20
CA VAL A 58 7.49 7.98 -2.00
C VAL A 58 8.99 7.78 -1.96
N LEU A 59 9.42 6.65 -1.40
CA LEU A 59 10.82 6.23 -1.35
C LEU A 59 10.96 4.96 -2.17
N ARG A 60 11.79 5.01 -3.22
CA ARG A 60 12.06 3.86 -4.09
C ARG A 60 13.55 3.57 -4.07
N ASN A 61 13.93 2.33 -3.77
CA ASN A 61 15.33 1.90 -3.72
C ASN A 61 16.20 2.83 -2.85
N CYS A 62 15.63 3.36 -1.77
CA CYS A 62 16.32 4.29 -0.86
C CYS A 62 17.01 3.50 0.26
N GLN A 63 18.32 3.71 0.40
CA GLN A 63 19.16 3.09 1.44
C GLN A 63 19.62 4.10 2.49
N GLN A 64 19.35 5.39 2.27
CA GLN A 64 19.67 6.41 3.25
C GLN A 64 18.58 6.45 4.32
N SER A 65 18.98 6.62 5.58
CA SER A 65 18.04 6.78 6.69
C SER A 65 17.04 7.91 6.42
N LEU A 66 15.78 7.67 6.76
CA LEU A 66 14.69 8.65 6.59
C LEU A 66 14.97 9.93 7.37
N LEU A 67 15.55 9.81 8.57
CA LEU A 67 15.87 10.93 9.44
C LEU A 67 17.13 11.71 8.98
N GLU A 68 17.98 11.10 8.16
CA GLU A 68 19.06 11.82 7.46
C GLU A 68 18.51 12.62 6.26
N MET A 69 17.44 12.14 5.64
CA MET A 69 16.84 12.76 4.45
C MET A 69 15.85 13.87 4.78
N LEU A 70 15.05 13.70 5.84
CA LEU A 70 13.94 14.57 6.18
C LEU A 70 13.92 14.88 7.67
N THR A 71 13.54 16.11 8.02
CA THR A 71 13.28 16.44 9.43
C THR A 71 12.01 15.76 9.91
N ILE A 72 11.96 15.38 11.19
CA ILE A 72 10.78 14.72 11.79
C ILE A 72 9.51 15.57 11.69
N ASP A 73 9.64 16.90 11.74
CA ASP A 73 8.51 17.82 11.56
C ASP A 73 7.86 17.70 10.18
N SER A 74 8.63 17.31 9.17
CA SER A 74 8.12 17.09 7.81
C SER A 74 7.24 15.85 7.69
N LEU A 75 7.30 14.94 8.67
CA LEU A 75 6.60 13.65 8.61
C LEU A 75 5.25 13.67 9.35
N LYS A 76 5.00 14.70 10.17
CA LYS A 76 3.83 14.75 11.09
C LYS A 76 2.47 14.81 10.37
N GLN A 77 2.44 15.36 9.15
CA GLN A 77 1.22 15.53 8.35
C GLN A 77 1.08 14.48 7.24
N LEU A 78 1.94 13.47 7.25
CA LEU A 78 1.98 12.46 6.19
C LEU A 78 0.69 11.64 6.20
N ASP A 79 -0.08 11.73 5.12
CA ASP A 79 -1.29 10.93 4.90
C ASP A 79 -1.08 9.76 3.94
N TYR A 80 0.00 9.78 3.15
CA TYR A 80 0.37 8.73 2.22
C TYR A 80 1.88 8.42 2.24
N LEU A 81 2.23 7.20 2.63
CA LEU A 81 3.59 6.67 2.57
C LEU A 81 3.71 5.49 1.59
N ILE A 82 4.70 5.56 0.70
CA ILE A 82 5.10 4.46 -0.18
C ILE A 82 6.57 4.14 0.07
N LEU A 83 6.84 2.91 0.50
CA LEU A 83 8.17 2.34 0.64
C LEU A 83 8.32 1.21 -0.36
N TYR A 84 9.13 1.43 -1.39
CA TYR A 84 9.42 0.42 -2.40
C TYR A 84 10.89 0.00 -2.30
N HIS A 85 11.13 -1.26 -1.93
CA HIS A 85 12.48 -1.83 -1.81
C HIS A 85 13.44 -0.90 -1.04
N SER A 86 13.00 -0.42 0.13
CA SER A 86 13.70 0.58 0.95
C SER A 86 13.75 0.14 2.43
N PRO A 87 14.41 -1.00 2.74
CA PRO A 87 14.30 -1.67 4.04
C PRO A 87 14.77 -0.81 5.22
N ASP A 88 15.82 -0.01 5.04
CA ASP A 88 16.32 0.90 6.08
C ASP A 88 15.29 1.98 6.43
N ASN A 89 14.55 2.47 5.43
CA ASN A 89 13.47 3.43 5.67
C ASN A 89 12.28 2.80 6.38
N LEU A 90 11.98 1.51 6.14
CA LEU A 90 10.96 0.79 6.91
C LEU A 90 11.36 0.71 8.38
N VAL A 91 12.62 0.39 8.68
CA VAL A 91 13.14 0.38 10.06
C VAL A 91 12.97 1.74 10.72
N ASP A 92 13.32 2.83 10.03
CA ASP A 92 13.16 4.19 10.57
C ASP A 92 11.70 4.56 10.82
N VAL A 93 10.81 4.27 9.87
CA VAL A 93 9.37 4.50 10.01
C VAL A 93 8.80 3.75 11.21
N VAL A 94 9.23 2.50 11.41
CA VAL A 94 8.84 1.69 12.57
C VAL A 94 9.31 2.31 13.89
N ARG A 95 10.54 2.86 13.92
CA ARG A 95 11.13 3.54 15.08
C ARG A 95 10.48 4.89 15.40
N ILE A 96 10.04 5.64 14.40
CA ILE A 96 9.33 6.92 14.58
C ILE A 96 7.95 6.70 15.22
N GLN A 97 7.36 5.54 15.00
CA GLN A 97 6.09 5.04 15.56
C GLN A 97 4.81 5.80 15.18
N ASP A 98 4.81 7.13 15.18
CA ASP A 98 3.59 7.93 15.07
C ASP A 98 3.44 8.59 13.70
N PHE A 99 2.39 8.18 12.98
CA PHE A 99 1.87 8.86 11.80
C PHE A 99 0.36 9.03 11.95
N PRO A 100 -0.10 10.05 12.70
CA PRO A 100 -1.49 10.18 13.13
C PRO A 100 -2.47 10.39 11.97
N GLU A 101 -2.00 11.03 10.90
CA GLU A 101 -2.79 11.36 9.71
C GLU A 101 -2.69 10.30 8.60
N LEU A 102 -1.96 9.20 8.83
CA LEU A 102 -1.70 8.20 7.79
C LEU A 102 -2.99 7.48 7.39
N LYS A 103 -3.37 7.65 6.12
CA LYS A 103 -4.56 7.04 5.51
C LYS A 103 -4.21 6.01 4.45
N LYS A 104 -3.01 6.10 3.87
CA LYS A 104 -2.56 5.23 2.80
C LYS A 104 -1.14 4.75 3.08
N LEU A 105 -0.93 3.45 3.01
CA LEU A 105 0.37 2.83 3.20
C LEU A 105 0.63 1.81 2.09
N THR A 106 1.79 1.91 1.47
CA THR A 106 2.32 0.89 0.57
C THR A 106 3.70 0.47 1.03
N VAL A 107 3.89 -0.82 1.29
CA VAL A 107 5.20 -1.43 1.57
C VAL A 107 5.39 -2.56 0.57
N ARG A 108 6.31 -2.37 -0.38
CA ARG A 108 6.49 -3.28 -1.53
C ARG A 108 7.89 -3.88 -1.57
N GLN A 109 7.99 -5.15 -1.97
CA GLN A 109 9.25 -5.88 -2.21
C GLN A 109 10.20 -5.83 -1.00
N GLN A 110 9.67 -6.10 0.18
CA GLN A 110 10.38 -6.04 1.45
C GLN A 110 9.95 -7.18 2.37
N PHE A 111 10.88 -7.65 3.20
CA PHE A 111 10.58 -8.59 4.27
C PHE A 111 10.06 -7.83 5.50
N LEU A 112 8.90 -8.25 6.00
CA LEU A 112 8.28 -7.73 7.22
C LEU A 112 8.60 -8.66 8.39
N ASP A 113 9.46 -8.22 9.29
CA ASP A 113 9.69 -8.87 10.58
C ASP A 113 8.48 -8.69 11.53
N ALA A 114 8.58 -9.23 12.75
CA ALA A 114 7.49 -9.13 13.72
C ALA A 114 7.15 -7.68 14.10
N VAL A 115 8.18 -6.84 14.27
CA VAL A 115 8.02 -5.46 14.72
C VAL A 115 7.36 -4.59 13.65
N SER A 116 7.77 -4.75 12.40
CA SER A 116 7.17 -4.05 11.25
C SER A 116 5.73 -4.51 11.00
N LYS A 117 5.42 -5.81 11.14
CA LYS A 117 4.03 -6.31 11.07
C LYS A 117 3.16 -5.69 12.16
N GLU A 118 3.64 -5.65 13.41
CA GLU A 118 2.94 -5.00 14.51
C GLU A 118 2.74 -3.49 14.26
N TRP A 119 3.76 -2.83 13.71
CA TRP A 119 3.66 -1.42 13.31
C TRP A 119 2.60 -1.17 12.24
N ILE A 120 2.47 -2.03 11.24
CA ILE A 120 1.41 -1.90 10.23
C ILE A 120 0.04 -2.11 10.89
N CYS A 121 -0.07 -3.09 11.79
CA CYS A 121 -1.33 -3.50 12.40
C CYS A 121 -1.93 -2.44 13.34
N ARG A 122 -1.11 -1.63 14.03
CA ARG A 122 -1.63 -0.63 14.99
C ARG A 122 -2.41 0.52 14.34
N HIS A 123 -2.21 0.83 13.05
CA HIS A 123 -2.84 1.97 12.43
C HIS A 123 -4.35 1.73 12.24
N GLN A 124 -5.17 2.60 12.83
CA GLN A 124 -6.64 2.46 12.86
C GLN A 124 -7.34 3.23 11.72
N ASN A 125 -6.66 4.20 11.12
CA ASN A 125 -7.26 5.15 10.17
C ASN A 125 -6.90 4.87 8.71
N LEU A 126 -6.22 3.74 8.42
CA LEU A 126 -5.87 3.38 7.05
C LEU A 126 -7.12 3.06 6.24
N THR A 127 -7.26 3.78 5.12
CA THR A 127 -8.27 3.51 4.09
C THR A 127 -7.68 2.65 2.97
N HIS A 128 -6.36 2.67 2.81
CA HIS A 128 -5.62 1.91 1.78
C HIS A 128 -4.39 1.26 2.38
N LEU A 129 -4.27 -0.04 2.17
CA LEU A 129 -3.09 -0.80 2.55
C LEU A 129 -2.66 -1.67 1.37
N ALA A 130 -1.40 -1.53 0.95
CA ALA A 130 -0.80 -2.37 -0.06
C ALA A 130 0.48 -2.98 0.50
N LEU A 131 0.54 -4.32 0.52
CA LEU A 131 1.71 -5.10 0.96
C LEU A 131 2.23 -6.02 -0.17
N PRO A 132 2.35 -5.55 -1.42
CA PRO A 132 2.68 -6.41 -2.55
C PRO A 132 4.12 -6.93 -2.45
N GLU A 133 4.32 -8.20 -2.83
CA GLU A 133 5.63 -8.87 -2.80
C GLU A 133 6.28 -8.81 -1.41
N THR A 134 5.49 -9.02 -0.36
CA THR A 134 5.96 -9.13 1.03
C THR A 134 5.60 -10.49 1.63
N ASN A 135 6.14 -10.82 2.80
CA ASN A 135 5.74 -12.00 3.59
C ASN A 135 4.50 -11.73 4.47
N ALA A 136 3.59 -10.84 4.05
CA ALA A 136 2.30 -10.66 4.70
C ALA A 136 1.49 -11.96 4.56
N CYS A 137 0.99 -12.47 5.68
CA CYS A 137 0.20 -13.70 5.74
C CYS A 137 -1.14 -13.42 6.43
N ASP A 138 -2.00 -14.43 6.50
CA ASP A 138 -3.34 -14.23 7.07
C ASP A 138 -3.34 -13.70 8.50
N ALA A 139 -2.34 -14.08 9.32
CA ALA A 139 -2.19 -13.55 10.68
C ALA A 139 -1.91 -12.04 10.69
N THR A 140 -1.19 -11.53 9.68
CA THR A 140 -0.99 -10.08 9.49
C THR A 140 -2.33 -9.40 9.21
N ILE A 141 -3.16 -9.96 8.33
CA ILE A 141 -4.47 -9.39 7.95
C ILE A 141 -5.46 -9.43 9.12
N GLN A 142 -5.49 -10.55 9.85
CA GLN A 142 -6.31 -10.72 11.05
C GLN A 142 -6.00 -9.67 12.13
N ASN A 143 -4.74 -9.26 12.28
CA ASN A 143 -4.32 -8.35 13.33
C ASN A 143 -4.44 -6.86 12.96
N LEU A 144 -4.85 -6.51 11.74
CA LEU A 144 -5.04 -5.10 11.33
C LEU A 144 -6.08 -4.40 12.21
N ASN A 145 -5.78 -3.23 12.77
CA ASN A 145 -6.74 -2.45 13.55
C ASN A 145 -7.63 -1.52 12.69
N CYS A 146 -7.27 -1.30 11.42
CA CYS A 146 -8.04 -0.47 10.47
C CYS A 146 -9.24 -1.18 9.82
N LYS A 147 -9.74 -2.30 10.36
CA LYS A 147 -10.82 -3.07 9.70
C LYS A 147 -12.06 -2.26 9.37
N GLN A 148 -12.40 -1.28 10.22
CA GLN A 148 -13.57 -0.42 10.09
C GLN A 148 -13.41 0.71 9.06
N THR A 149 -12.18 1.02 8.64
CA THR A 149 -11.87 2.16 7.77
C THR A 149 -11.26 1.73 6.44
N LEU A 150 -10.69 0.52 6.38
CA LEU A 150 -9.98 0.01 5.21
C LEU A 150 -10.95 -0.26 4.04
N GLN A 151 -10.69 0.39 2.91
CA GLN A 151 -11.50 0.30 1.70
C GLN A 151 -10.80 -0.49 0.59
N ARG A 152 -9.46 -0.47 0.58
CA ARG A 152 -8.63 -1.13 -0.43
C ARG A 152 -7.48 -1.90 0.24
N LEU A 153 -7.33 -3.15 -0.15
CA LEU A 153 -6.29 -4.05 0.33
C LEU A 153 -5.62 -4.73 -0.86
N ASP A 154 -4.32 -4.51 -1.02
CA ASP A 154 -3.50 -5.13 -2.05
C ASP A 154 -2.48 -6.07 -1.38
N LEU A 155 -2.57 -7.35 -1.73
CA LEU A 155 -1.79 -8.46 -1.23
C LEU A 155 -1.12 -9.23 -2.38
N PHE A 156 -0.96 -8.58 -3.53
CA PHE A 156 -0.32 -9.13 -4.71
C PHE A 156 0.99 -9.83 -4.35
N ARG A 157 1.13 -11.09 -4.74
CA ARG A 157 2.33 -11.92 -4.50
C ARG A 157 2.80 -11.94 -3.04
N SER A 158 1.86 -11.95 -2.09
CA SER A 158 2.12 -12.19 -0.67
C SER A 158 1.83 -13.64 -0.25
N GLU A 159 1.94 -13.95 1.04
CA GLU A 159 1.81 -15.31 1.59
C GLU A 159 0.40 -15.63 2.11
N VAL A 160 -0.61 -14.85 1.73
CA VAL A 160 -2.00 -15.09 2.14
C VAL A 160 -2.62 -16.33 1.48
N VAL A 161 -3.51 -16.98 2.22
CA VAL A 161 -4.18 -18.24 1.83
C VAL A 161 -5.69 -18.17 2.08
N PHE A 162 -6.14 -17.53 3.16
CA PHE A 162 -7.55 -17.41 3.53
C PHE A 162 -8.31 -18.72 3.76
N GLU A 163 -7.70 -19.78 4.33
CA GLU A 163 -8.37 -21.09 4.59
C GLU A 163 -8.85 -21.37 6.04
N ASP A 164 -8.37 -20.65 7.06
CA ASP A 164 -8.83 -20.83 8.45
C ASP A 164 -10.20 -20.17 8.72
N GLN A 165 -11.19 -20.99 9.09
CA GLN A 165 -12.56 -20.60 9.39
C GLN A 165 -12.75 -19.92 10.76
N GLN A 166 -11.77 -19.97 11.68
CA GLN A 166 -11.85 -19.27 12.97
C GLN A 166 -11.83 -17.75 12.84
N ARG A 167 -11.63 -17.24 11.61
CA ARG A 167 -11.45 -15.82 11.30
C ARG A 167 -12.72 -14.99 11.17
N ARG A 168 -13.89 -15.53 11.55
CA ARG A 168 -15.19 -14.83 11.43
C ARG A 168 -15.27 -13.49 12.19
N GLN A 169 -14.36 -13.24 13.13
CA GLN A 169 -14.30 -11.99 13.90
C GLN A 169 -13.52 -10.87 13.19
N SER A 170 -12.90 -11.13 12.04
CA SER A 170 -12.04 -10.18 11.32
C SER A 170 -12.70 -9.55 10.10
N VAL A 171 -13.99 -9.22 10.18
CA VAL A 171 -14.74 -8.62 9.08
C VAL A 171 -14.26 -7.19 8.79
N PHE A 172 -14.10 -6.86 7.51
CA PHE A 172 -13.78 -5.54 6.99
C PHE A 172 -15.02 -4.97 6.29
N PRO A 173 -15.93 -4.31 7.02
CA PRO A 173 -17.25 -3.93 6.51
C PRO A 173 -17.20 -2.92 5.36
N GLU A 174 -16.11 -2.15 5.23
CA GLU A 174 -15.95 -1.10 4.23
C GLU A 174 -15.00 -1.49 3.08
N LEU A 175 -14.41 -2.70 3.11
CA LEU A 175 -13.50 -3.13 2.06
C LEU A 175 -14.25 -3.40 0.76
N SER A 176 -13.89 -2.66 -0.28
CA SER A 176 -14.53 -2.69 -1.59
C SER A 176 -13.61 -3.22 -2.70
N SER A 177 -12.29 -3.23 -2.48
CA SER A 177 -11.30 -3.71 -3.45
C SER A 177 -10.24 -4.57 -2.78
N LEU A 178 -10.05 -5.77 -3.33
CA LEU A 178 -9.05 -6.74 -2.90
C LEU A 178 -8.23 -7.20 -4.10
N ASP A 179 -6.91 -7.19 -3.95
CA ASP A 179 -5.99 -7.88 -4.86
C ASP A 179 -5.26 -8.99 -4.09
N VAL A 180 -5.42 -10.22 -4.57
CA VAL A 180 -4.75 -11.43 -4.07
C VAL A 180 -4.10 -12.19 -5.22
N SER A 181 -3.78 -11.50 -6.32
CA SER A 181 -3.15 -12.12 -7.48
C SER A 181 -1.74 -12.63 -7.11
N GLU A 182 -1.32 -13.73 -7.73
CA GLU A 182 -0.06 -14.44 -7.44
C GLU A 182 0.08 -14.88 -5.96
N THR A 183 -1.04 -15.11 -5.26
CA THR A 183 -1.06 -15.70 -3.91
C THR A 183 -1.47 -17.17 -3.94
N ARG A 184 -1.61 -17.78 -2.76
CA ARG A 184 -2.03 -19.18 -2.61
C ARG A 184 -3.54 -19.35 -2.38
N VAL A 185 -4.33 -18.32 -2.70
CA VAL A 185 -5.79 -18.40 -2.65
C VAL A 185 -6.29 -19.56 -3.53
N SER A 186 -7.21 -20.34 -2.97
CA SER A 186 -7.75 -21.56 -3.56
C SER A 186 -9.29 -21.58 -3.47
N GLY A 187 -9.94 -22.62 -3.97
CA GLY A 187 -11.38 -22.80 -3.82
C GLY A 187 -11.84 -22.82 -2.35
N ALA A 188 -11.00 -23.29 -1.43
CA ALA A 188 -11.28 -23.30 0.01
C ALA A 188 -11.32 -21.88 0.62
N SER A 189 -10.72 -20.90 -0.05
CA SER A 189 -10.66 -19.50 0.40
C SER A 189 -11.94 -18.71 0.13
N ILE A 190 -12.75 -19.13 -0.85
CA ILE A 190 -13.88 -18.35 -1.40
C ILE A 190 -14.87 -17.94 -0.32
N GLU A 191 -15.35 -18.91 0.47
CA GLU A 191 -16.33 -18.65 1.53
C GLU A 191 -15.79 -17.69 2.59
N ILE A 192 -14.50 -17.81 2.91
CA ILE A 192 -13.83 -16.98 3.91
C ILE A 192 -13.64 -15.56 3.37
N ILE A 193 -13.17 -15.40 2.13
CA ILE A 193 -13.04 -14.08 1.48
C ILE A 193 -14.41 -13.38 1.44
N HIS A 194 -15.48 -14.09 1.04
CA HIS A 194 -16.82 -13.52 0.99
C HIS A 194 -17.32 -13.07 2.38
N LEU A 195 -17.00 -13.82 3.43
CA LEU A 195 -17.37 -13.50 4.80
C LEU A 195 -16.56 -12.34 5.39
N LEU A 196 -15.25 -12.26 5.10
CA LEU A 196 -14.38 -11.20 5.58
C LEU A 196 -14.66 -9.86 4.89
N PHE A 197 -15.05 -9.89 3.62
CA PHE A 197 -15.20 -8.70 2.77
C PHE A 197 -16.63 -8.60 2.19
N PRO A 198 -17.66 -8.41 3.02
CA PRO A 198 -19.06 -8.49 2.60
C PRO A 198 -19.49 -7.39 1.60
N ARG A 199 -18.69 -6.34 1.42
CA ARG A 199 -18.92 -5.24 0.46
C ARG A 199 -17.98 -5.26 -0.74
N LEU A 200 -17.32 -6.38 -1.00
CA LEU A 200 -16.33 -6.47 -2.07
C LEU A 200 -16.97 -6.20 -3.44
N GLY A 201 -16.54 -5.11 -4.07
CA GLY A 201 -16.94 -4.71 -5.41
C GLY A 201 -15.90 -5.04 -6.48
N ARG A 202 -14.65 -5.28 -6.08
CA ARG A 202 -13.53 -5.60 -6.98
C ARG A 202 -12.66 -6.69 -6.38
N LEU A 203 -12.45 -7.76 -7.13
CA LEU A 203 -11.50 -8.83 -6.81
C LEU A 203 -10.55 -9.06 -7.99
N LEU A 204 -9.25 -8.93 -7.72
CA LEU A 204 -8.22 -9.51 -8.58
C LEU A 204 -7.62 -10.73 -7.87
N ALA A 205 -7.55 -11.84 -8.59
CA ALA A 205 -7.03 -13.10 -8.12
C ALA A 205 -6.36 -13.87 -9.29
N GLU A 206 -5.65 -13.14 -10.14
CA GLU A 206 -4.91 -13.73 -11.26
C GLU A 206 -3.79 -14.64 -10.74
N GLN A 207 -3.48 -15.71 -11.48
CA GLN A 207 -2.39 -16.63 -11.12
C GLN A 207 -2.50 -17.20 -9.69
N THR A 208 -3.72 -17.49 -9.26
CA THR A 208 -4.03 -18.19 -8.00
C THR A 208 -4.32 -19.67 -8.25
N SER A 209 -4.67 -20.41 -7.21
CA SER A 209 -5.10 -21.82 -7.31
C SER A 209 -6.61 -21.97 -7.55
N LEU A 210 -7.30 -20.91 -8.01
CA LEU A 210 -8.72 -20.96 -8.35
C LEU A 210 -8.96 -21.77 -9.63
N THR A 211 -9.99 -22.59 -9.61
CA THR A 211 -10.50 -23.35 -10.76
C THR A 211 -11.63 -22.60 -11.48
N GLY A 212 -11.97 -23.02 -12.69
CA GLY A 212 -13.14 -22.46 -13.39
C GLY A 212 -14.49 -22.70 -12.69
N VAL A 213 -14.58 -23.62 -11.72
CA VAL A 213 -15.77 -23.79 -10.87
C VAL A 213 -15.81 -22.70 -9.82
N ASP A 214 -14.67 -22.46 -9.17
CA ASP A 214 -14.49 -21.42 -8.15
C ASP A 214 -14.83 -20.03 -8.71
N VAL A 215 -14.29 -19.69 -9.88
CA VAL A 215 -14.54 -18.38 -10.51
C VAL A 215 -16.02 -18.19 -10.87
N ARG A 216 -16.73 -19.26 -11.28
CA ARG A 216 -18.19 -19.19 -11.51
C ARG A 216 -18.97 -18.99 -10.21
N GLN A 217 -18.48 -19.46 -9.07
CA GLN A 217 -19.11 -19.17 -7.79
C GLN A 217 -18.88 -17.71 -7.39
N ILE A 218 -17.66 -17.21 -7.57
CA ILE A 218 -17.29 -15.82 -7.30
C ILE A 218 -18.09 -14.85 -8.17
N SER A 219 -18.33 -15.17 -9.46
CA SER A 219 -19.08 -14.30 -10.36
C SER A 219 -20.56 -14.09 -9.95
N LEU A 220 -21.08 -14.93 -9.05
CA LEU A 220 -22.43 -14.79 -8.49
C LEU A 220 -22.47 -13.90 -7.24
N TRP A 221 -21.33 -13.41 -6.74
CA TRP A 221 -21.28 -12.53 -5.58
C TRP A 221 -22.01 -11.22 -5.85
N LYS A 222 -23.01 -10.94 -5.01
CA LYS A 222 -23.79 -9.71 -5.11
C LYS A 222 -22.90 -8.49 -4.90
N GLY A 223 -22.95 -7.55 -5.83
CA GLY A 223 -22.23 -6.28 -5.75
C GLY A 223 -20.81 -6.32 -6.32
N LEU A 224 -20.30 -7.51 -6.70
CA LEU A 224 -19.04 -7.62 -7.42
C LEU A 224 -19.21 -7.02 -8.83
N LYS A 225 -18.33 -6.09 -9.18
CA LYS A 225 -18.36 -5.30 -10.41
C LYS A 225 -17.15 -5.54 -11.30
N ILE A 226 -16.05 -5.94 -10.68
CA ILE A 226 -14.78 -6.24 -11.35
C ILE A 226 -14.28 -7.57 -10.81
N LEU A 227 -14.07 -8.53 -11.71
CA LEU A 227 -13.48 -9.82 -11.44
C LEU A 227 -12.40 -10.08 -12.47
N SER A 228 -11.15 -10.21 -12.01
CA SER A 228 -10.02 -10.66 -12.84
C SER A 228 -9.37 -11.86 -12.17
N THR A 229 -9.37 -13.00 -12.85
CA THR A 229 -8.85 -14.27 -12.31
C THR A 229 -7.95 -15.01 -13.29
N GLY A 230 -7.86 -14.53 -14.54
CA GLY A 230 -7.20 -15.25 -15.62
C GLY A 230 -8.12 -16.27 -16.29
N TYR A 231 -9.44 -16.16 -16.08
CA TYR A 231 -10.47 -16.96 -16.77
C TYR A 231 -11.34 -16.04 -17.62
N PRO A 232 -10.90 -15.64 -18.84
CA PRO A 232 -11.56 -14.59 -19.63
C PRO A 232 -13.02 -14.86 -19.99
N ALA A 233 -13.45 -16.12 -19.98
CA ALA A 233 -14.84 -16.50 -20.26
C ALA A 233 -15.81 -16.21 -19.10
N VAL A 234 -15.29 -15.92 -17.91
CA VAL A 234 -16.07 -15.64 -16.69
C VAL A 234 -15.71 -14.27 -16.11
N ASP A 235 -14.46 -13.82 -16.28
CA ASP A 235 -13.99 -12.50 -15.86
C ASP A 235 -14.83 -11.36 -16.48
N PHE A 236 -14.96 -10.27 -15.74
CA PHE A 236 -15.74 -9.11 -16.17
C PHE A 236 -15.21 -7.82 -15.56
N ASP A 237 -15.40 -6.74 -16.31
CA ASP A 237 -15.23 -5.38 -15.81
C ASP A 237 -16.46 -4.55 -16.21
N HIS A 238 -17.37 -4.36 -15.26
CA HIS A 238 -18.59 -3.59 -15.47
C HIS A 238 -18.36 -2.06 -15.36
N HIS A 239 -17.12 -1.62 -15.16
CA HIS A 239 -16.72 -0.23 -15.10
C HIS A 239 -15.46 0.01 -15.95
N GLN A 240 -15.59 0.62 -17.14
CA GLN A 240 -14.45 1.10 -17.94
C GLN A 240 -13.63 2.24 -17.27
N GLN A 241 -13.73 2.42 -15.96
CA GLN A 241 -12.92 3.36 -15.20
C GLN A 241 -11.71 2.63 -14.62
N THR A 242 -10.52 3.04 -15.05
CA THR A 242 -9.28 2.75 -14.34
C THR A 242 -9.41 3.26 -12.90
N PHE A 243 -9.63 2.35 -11.95
CA PHE A 243 -9.82 2.68 -10.53
C PHE A 243 -8.51 3.10 -9.84
N TRP A 244 -7.39 3.10 -10.56
CA TRP A 244 -6.06 3.53 -10.12
C TRP A 244 -5.73 4.93 -10.64
N PRO A 245 -5.51 5.93 -9.76
CA PRO A 245 -4.73 7.13 -10.09
C PRO A 245 -3.22 6.88 -10.05
#